data_AF-A0A437SVA7-F1
#
_entry.id   AF-A0A437SVA7-F1
#
_cell.length_a   1.000
_cell.length_b   1.000
_cell.length_c   1.000
_cell.angle_alpha   90.00
_cell.angle_beta   90.00
_cell.angle_gamma   90.00
#
_symmetry.space_group_name_H-M   'P 1'
#
loop_
_entity.id
_entity.type
_entity.pdbx_description
1 polymer ?
#
loop_
_entity_poly.entity_id
_entity_poly.type
_entity_poly.pdbx_seq_one_letter_code
_entity_poly.pdbx_strand_id
1 'polypeptide(L)'
;MKKFNKLITKFTRYLQMLLVIAMGLLGILMILLLFREFVPLVQEFMTHSISHSNSAILDEIIVFFLFFEFASMIVAALRHNGHTSLNFLMSLGVTALVRGLITTHGNPEKTLIDAIAILILIIAIVVFNKNMKDKLM
;
A
#
# COMPACT_ATOMS: atom_id res chain seq x y z
N MET A 1 34.19 -1.22 23.29
CA MET A 1 32.75 -1.33 22.94
C MET A 1 32.06 0.01 22.61
N LYS A 2 32.32 1.13 23.30
CA LYS A 2 31.66 2.45 23.02
C LYS A 2 31.89 3.02 21.60
N LYS A 3 33.09 2.85 21.00
CA LYS A 3 33.41 3.35 19.65
C LYS A 3 32.63 2.60 18.54
N PHE A 4 32.42 1.29 18.72
CA PHE A 4 31.69 0.45 17.76
C PHE A 4 30.20 0.81 17.71
N ASN A 5 29.57 1.05 18.88
CA ASN A 5 28.18 1.47 18.94
C ASN A 5 27.97 2.88 18.32
N LYS A 6 28.97 3.76 18.45
CA LYS A 6 28.96 5.09 17.81
C LYS A 6 29.09 5.01 16.28
N LEU A 7 29.83 4.03 15.77
CA LEU A 7 29.94 3.76 14.34
C LEU A 7 28.63 3.19 13.78
N ILE A 8 28.04 2.20 14.45
CA ILE A 8 26.75 1.60 14.08
C ILE A 8 25.66 2.66 14.04
N THR A 9 25.50 3.45 15.09
CA THR A 9 24.46 4.50 15.15
C THR A 9 24.62 5.56 14.06
N LYS A 10 25.86 5.91 13.69
CA LYS A 10 26.13 6.84 12.59
C LYS A 10 25.76 6.20 11.24
N PHE A 11 26.15 4.95 11.01
CA PHE A 11 25.82 4.19 9.81
C PHE A 11 24.30 3.99 9.65
N THR A 12 23.59 3.60 10.70
CA THR A 12 22.13 3.47 10.72
C THR A 12 21.45 4.79 10.37
N ARG A 13 21.95 5.92 10.89
CA ARG A 13 21.40 7.25 10.58
C ARG A 13 21.58 7.65 9.12
N TYR A 14 22.72 7.32 8.51
CA TYR A 14 22.93 7.53 7.07
C TYR A 14 21.96 6.69 6.24
N LEU A 15 21.79 5.41 6.58
CA LEU A 15 20.88 4.51 5.87
C LEU A 15 19.43 4.99 5.99
N GLN A 16 19.01 5.40 7.18
CA GLN A 16 17.67 5.95 7.42
C GLN A 16 17.42 7.21 6.59
N MET A 17 18.40 8.12 6.51
CA MET A 17 18.28 9.33 5.68
C MET A 17 18.14 8.98 4.19
N LEU A 18 18.92 8.03 3.69
CA LEU A 18 18.84 7.57 2.31
C LEU A 18 17.47 6.94 1.99
N LEU A 19 16.94 6.12 2.89
CA LEU A 19 15.59 5.53 2.74
C LEU A 19 14.51 6.60 2.67
N VAL A 20 14.55 7.60 3.56
CA VAL A 20 13.56 8.69 3.57
C VAL A 20 13.62 9.51 2.28
N ILE A 21 14.82 9.80 1.76
CA ILE A 21 14.99 10.50 0.48
C ILE A 21 14.42 9.67 -0.67
N ALA A 22 14.73 8.36 -0.73
CA ALA A 22 14.22 7.47 -1.77
C ALA A 22 12.68 7.36 -1.73
N MET A 23 12.09 7.26 -0.54
CA MET A 23 10.63 7.27 -0.37
C MET A 23 10.01 8.61 -0.77
N GLY A 24 10.65 9.73 -0.45
CA GLY A 24 10.20 11.06 -0.88
C GLY A 24 10.17 11.19 -2.40
N LEU A 25 11.23 10.77 -3.08
CA LEU A 25 11.30 10.74 -4.55
C LEU A 25 10.21 9.84 -5.15
N LEU A 26 10.01 8.65 -4.57
CA LEU A 26 8.97 7.72 -5.00
C LEU A 26 7.56 8.34 -4.83
N GLY A 27 7.31 9.03 -3.72
CA GLY A 27 6.04 9.71 -3.47
C GLY A 27 5.75 10.81 -4.49
N ILE A 28 6.76 11.61 -4.85
CA ILE A 28 6.64 12.62 -5.91
C ILE A 28 6.32 11.96 -7.25
N LEU A 29 7.01 10.88 -7.60
CA LEU A 29 6.74 10.12 -8.82
C LEU A 29 5.29 9.61 -8.85
N MET A 30 4.81 9.02 -7.75
CA MET A 30 3.43 8.53 -7.67
C MET A 30 2.39 9.63 -7.86
N ILE A 31 2.62 10.82 -7.31
CA ILE A 31 1.72 11.97 -7.51
C ILE A 31 1.68 12.37 -8.99
N LEU A 32 2.83 12.42 -9.67
CA LEU A 32 2.87 12.71 -11.10
C LEU A 32 2.13 11.66 -11.94
N LEU A 33 2.29 10.37 -11.61
CA LEU A 33 1.57 9.27 -12.26
C LEU A 33 0.05 9.41 -12.02
N LEU A 34 -0.37 9.76 -10.81
CA LEU A 34 -1.77 9.96 -10.47
C LEU A 34 -2.43 11.04 -11.34
N PHE A 35 -1.76 12.16 -11.57
CA PHE A 35 -2.26 13.19 -12.49
C PHE A 35 -2.38 12.70 -13.94
N ARG A 36 -1.46 11.83 -14.38
CA ARG A 36 -1.51 11.24 -15.73
C ARG A 36 -2.73 10.33 -15.89
N GLU A 37 -3.00 9.46 -14.92
CA GLU A 37 -4.14 8.53 -14.96
C GLU A 37 -5.49 9.22 -14.67
N PHE A 38 -5.47 10.42 -14.09
CA PHE A 38 -6.70 11.21 -13.91
C PHE A 38 -7.28 11.74 -15.24
N VAL A 39 -6.44 11.99 -16.25
CA VAL A 39 -6.89 12.55 -17.54
C VAL A 39 -7.79 11.60 -18.33
N PRO A 40 -7.42 10.31 -18.56
CA PRO A 40 -8.29 9.32 -19.20
C PRO A 40 -9.64 9.18 -18.50
N LEU A 41 -9.63 9.14 -17.16
CA LEU A 41 -10.84 9.01 -16.35
C LEU A 41 -11.85 10.14 -16.63
N VAL A 42 -11.38 11.38 -16.71
CA VAL A 42 -12.22 12.55 -17.03
C VAL A 42 -12.73 12.48 -18.48
N GLN A 43 -11.88 12.02 -19.42
CA GLN A 43 -12.29 11.87 -20.83
C GLN A 43 -13.37 10.81 -21.00
N GLU A 44 -13.22 9.65 -20.35
CA GLU A 44 -14.16 8.55 -20.45
C GLU A 44 -15.52 8.90 -19.82
N PHE A 45 -15.49 9.63 -18.69
CA PHE A 45 -16.68 10.17 -18.03
C PHE A 45 -17.47 11.14 -18.92
N MET A 46 -16.79 11.99 -19.69
CA MET A 46 -17.45 13.00 -20.54
C MET A 46 -18.00 12.46 -21.86
N THR A 47 -17.54 11.29 -22.32
CA THR A 47 -17.79 10.83 -23.70
C THR A 47 -18.91 9.78 -23.83
N HIS A 48 -19.26 9.03 -22.77
CA HIS A 48 -20.14 7.86 -22.90
C HIS A 48 -21.59 8.03 -22.39
N SER A 49 -22.55 7.74 -23.28
CA SER A 49 -23.98 7.58 -22.97
C SER A 49 -24.30 6.20 -22.39
N ILE A 50 -24.42 6.15 -21.06
CA ILE A 50 -25.15 5.21 -20.18
C ILE A 50 -25.77 3.97 -20.87
N SER A 51 -25.02 2.90 -21.17
CA SER A 51 -25.64 1.56 -21.32
C SER A 51 -24.70 0.34 -21.35
N HIS A 52 -23.41 0.47 -21.70
CA HIS A 52 -22.48 -0.68 -21.71
C HIS A 52 -21.06 -0.40 -21.17
N SER A 53 -20.76 0.84 -20.73
CA SER A 53 -19.40 1.31 -20.41
C SER A 53 -19.03 1.30 -18.91
N ASN A 54 -19.92 0.85 -18.02
CA ASN A 54 -19.67 0.95 -16.57
C ASN A 54 -18.45 0.14 -16.11
N SER A 55 -18.14 -1.00 -16.75
CA SER A 55 -16.98 -1.81 -16.41
C SER A 55 -15.67 -1.14 -16.79
N ALA A 56 -15.59 -0.49 -17.96
CA ALA A 56 -14.39 0.21 -18.42
C ALA A 56 -14.07 1.41 -17.52
N ILE A 57 -15.10 2.17 -17.14
CA ILE A 57 -14.94 3.27 -16.19
C ILE A 57 -14.51 2.73 -14.81
N LEU A 58 -15.01 1.57 -14.38
CA LEU A 58 -14.59 0.94 -13.13
C LEU A 58 -13.11 0.55 -13.17
N ASP A 59 -12.64 0.00 -14.29
CA ASP A 59 -11.24 -0.37 -14.51
C ASP A 59 -10.32 0.86 -14.37
N GLU A 60 -10.65 1.98 -15.02
CA GLU A 60 -9.90 3.23 -14.92
C GLU A 60 -9.95 3.84 -13.50
N ILE A 61 -11.10 3.76 -12.81
CA ILE A 61 -11.22 4.18 -11.41
C ILE A 61 -10.32 3.35 -10.51
N ILE A 62 -10.23 2.04 -10.74
CA ILE A 62 -9.41 1.14 -9.94
C ILE A 62 -7.93 1.44 -10.14
N VAL A 63 -7.49 1.69 -11.39
CA VAL A 63 -6.11 2.10 -11.69
C VAL A 63 -5.79 3.44 -11.03
N PHE A 64 -6.69 4.43 -11.09
CA PHE A 64 -6.51 5.70 -10.38
C PHE A 64 -6.40 5.51 -8.86
N PHE A 65 -7.33 4.74 -8.27
CA PHE A 65 -7.32 4.41 -6.85
C PHE A 65 -6.03 3.67 -6.47
N LEU A 66 -5.48 2.87 -7.39
CA LEU A 66 -4.23 2.16 -7.21
C LEU A 66 -3.08 3.17 -6.94
N PHE A 67 -2.89 4.14 -7.83
CA PHE A 67 -1.83 5.13 -7.66
C PHE A 67 -2.03 6.01 -6.43
N PHE A 68 -3.29 6.39 -6.14
CA PHE A 68 -3.64 7.14 -4.94
C PHE A 68 -3.27 6.41 -3.64
N GLU A 69 -3.63 5.15 -3.54
CA GLU A 69 -3.37 4.35 -2.35
C GLU A 69 -1.86 4.13 -2.14
N PHE A 70 -1.09 3.88 -3.20
CA PHE A 70 0.37 3.81 -3.11
C PHE A 70 0.99 5.13 -2.68
N ALA A 71 0.53 6.26 -3.21
CA ALA A 71 0.98 7.58 -2.78
C ALA A 71 0.69 7.81 -1.28
N SER A 72 -0.53 7.48 -0.83
CA SER A 72 -0.94 7.61 0.57
C SER A 72 -0.10 6.72 1.50
N MET A 73 0.17 5.47 1.11
CA MET A 73 1.04 4.56 1.86
C MET A 73 2.47 5.09 2.00
N ILE A 74 3.04 5.68 0.94
CA ILE A 74 4.38 6.30 0.98
C ILE A 74 4.38 7.51 1.94
N VAL A 75 3.35 8.36 1.88
CA VAL A 75 3.21 9.51 2.79
C VAL A 75 3.09 9.03 4.25
N ALA A 76 2.32 7.98 4.51
CA ALA A 76 2.21 7.39 5.84
C ALA A 76 3.57 6.80 6.30
N ALA A 77 4.29 6.12 5.42
CA ALA A 77 5.61 5.57 5.72
C ALA A 77 6.65 6.66 6.06
N LEU A 78 6.62 7.80 5.34
CA LEU A 78 7.44 8.97 5.63
C LEU A 78 7.11 9.58 7.00
N ARG A 79 5.83 9.66 7.37
CA ARG A 79 5.39 10.19 8.68
C ARG A 79 5.87 9.36 9.86
N HIS A 80 6.08 8.05 9.70
CA HIS A 80 6.57 7.15 10.75
C HIS A 80 8.11 7.01 10.78
N ASN A 81 8.87 7.91 10.14
CA ASN A 81 10.34 7.92 10.13
C ASN A 81 11.00 6.59 9.69
N GLY A 82 10.30 5.77 8.89
CA GLY A 82 10.81 4.47 8.45
C GLY A 82 10.90 3.41 9.56
N HIS A 83 10.34 3.64 10.74
CA HIS A 83 10.18 2.59 11.75
C HIS A 83 8.99 1.71 11.37
N THR A 84 9.26 0.75 10.50
CA THR A 84 8.29 -0.26 10.08
C THR A 84 8.01 -1.20 11.25
N SER A 85 7.10 -0.80 12.14
CA SER A 85 6.56 -1.73 13.13
C SER A 85 5.88 -2.89 12.41
N LEU A 86 5.89 -4.08 13.01
CA LEU A 86 5.27 -5.25 12.38
C LEU A 86 3.76 -5.02 12.13
N ASN A 87 3.09 -4.26 13.01
CA ASN A 87 1.69 -3.87 12.84
C ASN A 87 1.47 -2.99 11.61
N PHE A 88 2.39 -2.03 11.35
CA PHE A 88 2.33 -1.20 10.15
C PHE A 88 2.47 -2.07 8.90
N LEU A 89 3.43 -3.00 8.88
CA LEU A 89 3.61 -3.91 7.74
C LEU A 89 2.39 -4.82 7.52
N MET A 90 1.81 -5.37 8.59
CA MET A 90 0.61 -6.21 8.48
C MET A 90 -0.60 -5.41 7.97
N SER A 91 -0.80 -4.17 8.43
CA SER A 91 -1.87 -3.29 7.93
C SER A 91 -1.70 -2.94 6.45
N LEU A 92 -0.45 -2.75 6.01
CA LEU A 92 -0.09 -2.55 4.60
C LEU A 92 -0.46 -3.78 3.77
N GLY A 93 -0.14 -4.97 4.27
CA GLY A 93 -0.47 -6.24 3.62
C GLY A 93 -1.97 -6.48 3.49
N VAL A 94 -2.75 -6.17 4.53
CA VAL A 94 -4.22 -6.31 4.48
C VAL A 94 -4.81 -5.38 3.43
N THR A 95 -4.40 -4.11 3.43
CA THR A 95 -4.88 -3.12 2.45
C THR A 95 -4.55 -3.56 1.02
N ALA A 96 -3.33 -4.03 0.77
CA ALA A 96 -2.89 -4.53 -0.53
C ALA A 96 -3.71 -5.73 -1.03
N LEU A 97 -4.03 -6.69 -0.15
CA LEU A 97 -4.85 -7.85 -0.52
C LEU A 97 -6.31 -7.46 -0.78
N VAL A 98 -6.92 -6.61 0.06
CA VAL A 98 -8.29 -6.13 -0.13
C VAL A 98 -8.43 -5.37 -1.44
N ARG A 99 -7.42 -4.59 -1.81
CA ARG A 99 -7.39 -3.87 -3.08
C ARG A 99 -7.16 -4.79 -4.29
N GLY A 100 -6.30 -5.80 -4.14
CA GLY A 100 -6.14 -6.86 -5.14
C GLY A 100 -7.47 -7.54 -5.43
N LEU A 101 -8.24 -7.87 -4.38
CA LEU A 101 -9.58 -8.44 -4.50
C LEU A 101 -10.54 -7.54 -5.30
N ILE A 102 -10.53 -6.22 -5.06
CA ILE A 102 -11.36 -5.26 -5.82
C ILE A 102 -10.94 -5.24 -7.30
N THR A 103 -9.63 -5.28 -7.58
CA THR A 103 -9.09 -5.20 -8.95
C THR A 103 -9.38 -6.46 -9.78
N THR A 104 -9.49 -7.62 -9.14
CA THR A 104 -9.71 -8.91 -9.79
C THR A 104 -11.18 -9.14 -10.22
N HIS A 105 -12.04 -8.13 -10.10
CA HIS A 105 -13.47 -8.26 -10.36
C HIS A 105 -13.74 -8.88 -11.76
N GLY A 106 -14.49 -9.97 -11.79
CA GLY A 106 -14.87 -10.66 -13.04
C GLY A 106 -14.22 -12.02 -13.27
N ASN A 107 -13.18 -12.41 -12.51
CA ASN A 107 -12.72 -13.80 -12.50
C ASN A 107 -13.02 -14.45 -11.13
N PRO A 108 -14.03 -15.34 -11.04
CA PRO A 108 -14.45 -15.94 -9.78
C PRO A 108 -13.35 -16.79 -9.11
N GLU A 109 -12.48 -17.44 -9.89
CA GLU A 109 -11.40 -18.25 -9.35
C GLU A 109 -10.33 -17.39 -8.66
N LYS A 110 -9.91 -16.31 -9.31
CA LYS A 110 -8.91 -15.40 -8.75
C LYS A 110 -9.45 -14.67 -7.53
N THR A 111 -10.72 -14.26 -7.57
CA THR A 111 -11.42 -13.62 -6.43
C THR A 111 -11.43 -14.54 -5.20
N LEU A 112 -11.64 -15.85 -5.40
CA LEU A 112 -11.63 -16.83 -4.32
C LEU A 112 -10.23 -16.98 -3.69
N ILE A 113 -9.18 -17.00 -4.50
CA ILE A 113 -7.79 -17.07 -4.02
C ILE A 113 -7.44 -15.82 -3.21
N ASP A 114 -7.79 -14.63 -3.71
CA ASP A 114 -7.56 -13.36 -3.00
C ASP A 114 -8.31 -13.35 -1.65
N ALA A 115 -9.55 -13.84 -1.61
CA ALA A 115 -10.32 -13.96 -0.38
C ALA A 115 -9.69 -14.94 0.64
N ILE A 116 -9.17 -16.08 0.18
CA ILE A 116 -8.46 -17.04 1.04
C ILE A 116 -7.16 -16.42 1.57
N ALA A 117 -6.41 -15.69 0.74
CA ALA A 117 -5.20 -15.00 1.17
C ALA A 117 -5.49 -13.97 2.26
N ILE A 118 -6.57 -13.17 2.11
CA ILE A 118 -7.03 -12.22 3.13
C ILE A 118 -7.37 -12.95 4.43
N LEU A 119 -8.09 -14.07 4.36
CA LEU A 119 -8.46 -14.87 5.53
C LEU A 119 -7.22 -15.34 6.30
N ILE A 120 -6.23 -15.90 5.58
CA ILE A 120 -4.96 -16.36 6.17
C ILE A 120 -4.22 -15.19 6.85
N LEU A 121 -4.16 -14.03 6.19
CA LEU A 121 -3.48 -12.86 6.74
C LEU A 121 -4.17 -12.33 8.00
N ILE A 122 -5.50 -12.28 8.02
CA ILE A 122 -6.27 -11.89 9.21
C ILE A 122 -6.01 -12.87 10.36
N ILE A 123 -6.00 -14.18 10.09
CA ILE A 123 -5.66 -15.20 11.10
C ILE A 123 -4.25 -14.96 11.65
N ALA A 124 -3.26 -14.71 10.78
CA ALA A 124 -1.89 -14.42 11.20
C ALA A 124 -1.83 -13.18 12.11
N ILE A 125 -2.56 -12.12 11.77
CA ILE A 125 -2.66 -10.89 12.59
C ILE A 125 -3.27 -11.20 13.96
N VAL A 126 -4.35 -11.96 14.01
CA VAL A 126 -5.03 -12.33 15.26
C VAL A 126 -4.12 -13.16 16.16
N VAL A 127 -3.44 -14.16 15.61
CA VAL A 127 -2.49 -15.01 16.35
C VAL A 127 -1.31 -14.18 16.85
N PHE A 128 -0.75 -13.33 15.99
CA PHE A 128 0.36 -12.46 16.36
C PHE A 128 -0.03 -11.49 17.48
N ASN A 129 -1.19 -10.84 17.36
CA ASN A 129 -1.66 -9.89 18.36
C ASN A 129 -1.96 -10.57 19.70
N LYS A 130 -2.55 -11.77 19.69
CA LYS A 130 -2.81 -12.55 20.91
C LYS A 130 -1.50 -12.93 21.62
N ASN A 131 -0.53 -13.47 20.88
CA ASN A 131 0.76 -13.90 21.45
C ASN A 131 1.62 -12.73 21.94
N MET A 132 1.51 -11.55 21.32
CA MET A 132 2.22 -10.36 21.78
C MET A 132 1.55 -9.68 22.98
N LYS A 133 0.21 -9.69 23.07
CA LYS A 133 -0.51 -9.14 24.24
C LYS A 133 -0.23 -9.92 25.52
N ASP A 134 -0.10 -11.25 25.42
CA ASP A 134 0.21 -12.12 26.58
C ASP A 134 1.63 -11.93 27.15
N LYS A 135 2.51 -11.16 26.48
CA LYS A 135 3.87 -10.87 26.95
C LYS A 135 4.02 -9.49 27.60
N LEU A 136 2.94 -8.71 27.67
CA LEU A 136 2.91 -7.32 28.16
C LEU A 136 1.90 -7.11 29.32
N MET A 137 1.21 -8.15 29.77
CA MET A 137 0.44 -8.20 31.02
C MET A 137 1.14 -9.15 32.01
#